data_AF-D7C9N7-F1
#
_entry.id   AF-D7C9N7-F1
#
_cell.length_a   1.000
_cell.length_b   1.000
_cell.length_c   1.000
_cell.angle_alpha   90.00
_cell.angle_beta   90.00
_cell.angle_gamma   90.00
#
_symmetry.space_group_name_H-M   'P 1'
#
loop_
_entity.id
_entity.type
_entity.pdbx_description
1 polymer ?
#
loop_
_entity_poly.entity_id
_entity_poly.type
_entity_poly.pdbx_seq_one_letter_code
_entity_poly.pdbx_strand_id
1 'polypeptide(L)'
;MTCREEWANTQKRLLDADMVSPVWEFALSVRRSLAQDFAGSVELGHWRQVAECVLCDNAAQATEPRITPDGVTPARPRSTAEVEPQVAGVQRLIGRIARYEARFRADGLLADNAFVRSVEAWDYGRASAMARFGLSARYCTLQEAEQAVVAAGRASRQNYRSWQEFSAAYILGRCLHFDEEEFGSWYEDMLTAHRVLTTDPAGPWLTIPWN
;
A
#
# COMPACT_ATOMS: atom_id res chain seq x y z
N MET A 1 4.31 21.71 -0.25
CA MET A 1 4.09 21.84 1.20
C MET A 1 4.71 23.17 1.61
N THR A 2 3.86 24.16 1.89
CA THR A 2 4.28 25.56 2.04
C THR A 2 4.00 26.13 3.44
N CYS A 3 3.22 25.43 4.29
CA CYS A 3 2.91 25.90 5.64
C CYS A 3 2.67 24.76 6.66
N ARG A 4 2.54 25.14 7.95
CA ARG A 4 2.25 24.23 9.08
C ARG A 4 0.96 23.44 8.93
N GLU A 5 -0.10 24.08 8.44
CA GLU A 5 -1.41 23.44 8.27
C GLU A 5 -1.37 22.36 7.19
N GLU A 6 -0.76 22.65 6.04
CA GLU A 6 -0.55 21.66 4.98
C GLU A 6 0.30 20.48 5.45
N TRP A 7 1.36 20.75 6.23
CA TRP A 7 2.17 19.70 6.85
C TRP A 7 1.33 18.83 7.78
N ALA A 8 0.55 19.43 8.69
CA ALA A 8 -0.26 18.69 9.65
C ALA A 8 -1.32 17.82 8.96
N ASN A 9 -1.97 18.33 7.92
CA ASN A 9 -2.92 17.58 7.10
C ASN A 9 -2.22 16.42 6.38
N THR A 10 -1.10 16.68 5.70
CA THR A 10 -0.32 15.64 5.01
C THR A 10 0.16 14.56 5.97
N GLN A 11 0.68 14.95 7.13
CA GLN A 11 1.12 14.04 8.18
C GLN A 11 -0.03 13.16 8.66
N LYS A 12 -1.21 13.73 8.93
CA LYS A 12 -2.41 12.99 9.34
C LYS A 12 -2.81 11.98 8.26
N ARG A 13 -2.92 12.41 7.01
CA ARG A 13 -3.30 11.51 5.91
C ARG A 13 -2.34 10.35 5.72
N LEU A 14 -1.03 10.58 5.88
CA LEU A 14 -0.04 9.50 5.84
C LEU A 14 -0.16 8.54 7.03
N LEU A 15 -0.52 9.03 8.21
CA LEU A 15 -0.75 8.18 9.39
C LEU A 15 -2.03 7.35 9.27
N ASP A 16 -3.05 7.89 8.59
CA ASP A 16 -4.33 7.23 8.33
C ASP A 16 -4.29 6.31 7.10
N ALA A 17 -3.14 6.24 6.40
CA ALA A 17 -2.98 5.57 5.11
C ALA A 17 -3.94 6.05 4.00
N ASP A 18 -4.25 7.36 4.00
CA ASP A 18 -5.16 8.03 3.06
C ASP A 18 -4.45 8.59 1.81
N MET A 19 -3.17 8.26 1.60
CA MET A 19 -2.39 8.69 0.44
C MET A 19 -1.96 7.53 -0.46
N VAL A 20 -2.04 6.29 0.02
CA VAL A 20 -1.89 5.08 -0.79
C VAL A 20 -3.08 4.96 -1.74
N SER A 21 -2.85 4.37 -2.92
CA SER A 21 -3.92 4.27 -3.92
C SER A 21 -5.00 3.28 -3.48
N PRO A 22 -6.28 3.68 -3.41
CA PRO A 22 -7.36 2.77 -3.04
C PRO A 22 -7.51 1.57 -3.99
N VAL A 23 -7.11 1.72 -5.26
CA VAL A 23 -7.16 0.60 -6.23
C VAL A 23 -6.06 -0.44 -5.97
N TRP A 24 -4.92 -0.04 -5.39
CA TRP A 24 -3.88 -0.97 -4.97
C TRP A 24 -4.34 -1.79 -3.77
N GLU A 25 -4.86 -1.13 -2.73
CA GLU A 25 -5.41 -1.81 -1.56
C GLU A 25 -6.63 -2.66 -1.91
N PHE A 26 -7.48 -2.22 -2.86
CA PHE A 26 -8.55 -3.06 -3.39
C PHE A 26 -8.01 -4.36 -3.97
N ALA A 27 -7.05 -4.30 -4.90
CA ALA A 27 -6.49 -5.51 -5.52
C ALA A 27 -5.87 -6.46 -4.47
N LEU A 28 -5.09 -5.91 -3.52
CA LEU A 28 -4.44 -6.69 -2.47
C LEU A 28 -5.44 -7.28 -1.47
N SER A 29 -6.49 -6.53 -1.11
CA SER A 29 -7.55 -6.99 -0.20
C SER A 29 -8.32 -8.16 -0.78
N VAL A 30 -8.64 -8.17 -2.08
CA VAL A 30 -9.25 -9.32 -2.76
C VAL A 30 -8.40 -10.57 -2.59
N ARG A 31 -7.08 -10.46 -2.82
CA ARG A 31 -6.17 -11.61 -2.66
C ARG A 31 -6.08 -12.05 -1.20
N ARG A 32 -6.05 -11.12 -0.26
CA ARG A 32 -6.00 -11.40 1.17
C ARG A 32 -7.24 -12.17 1.63
N SER A 33 -8.43 -11.78 1.18
CA SER A 33 -9.67 -12.52 1.46
C SER A 33 -9.62 -13.93 0.87
N LEU A 34 -9.21 -14.08 -0.40
CA LEU A 34 -9.07 -15.39 -1.03
C LEU A 34 -8.08 -16.31 -0.29
N ALA A 35 -6.95 -15.77 0.18
CA ALA A 35 -5.96 -16.54 0.91
C ALA A 35 -6.46 -17.01 2.29
N GLN A 36 -7.36 -16.24 2.91
CA GLN A 36 -8.02 -16.63 4.17
C GLN A 36 -9.00 -17.77 3.96
N ASP A 37 -9.73 -17.75 2.86
CA ASP A 37 -10.74 -18.77 2.55
C ASP A 37 -10.14 -20.11 2.10
N PHE A 38 -8.96 -20.09 1.43
CA PHE A 38 -8.38 -21.28 0.78
C PHE A 38 -7.06 -21.79 1.39
N ALA A 39 -6.61 -21.26 2.54
CA ALA A 39 -5.41 -21.72 3.28
C ALA A 39 -4.19 -22.04 2.37
N GLY A 40 -3.93 -21.22 1.35
CA GLY A 40 -2.93 -21.51 0.32
C GLY A 40 -2.61 -20.33 -0.59
N SER A 41 -1.70 -20.56 -1.53
CA SER A 41 -1.31 -19.58 -2.55
C SER A 41 -2.45 -19.29 -3.51
N VAL A 42 -2.78 -18.01 -3.69
CA VAL A 42 -3.82 -17.60 -4.64
C VAL A 42 -3.22 -17.52 -6.05
N GLU A 43 -3.74 -18.36 -6.95
CA GLU A 43 -3.38 -18.36 -8.37
C GLU A 43 -3.74 -17.04 -9.06
N LEU A 44 -2.89 -16.58 -9.98
CA LEU A 44 -3.04 -15.28 -10.65
C LEU A 44 -4.36 -15.15 -11.43
N GLY A 45 -4.77 -16.23 -12.11
CA GLY A 45 -6.03 -16.28 -12.85
C GLY A 45 -7.24 -16.16 -11.92
N HIS A 46 -7.22 -16.87 -10.79
CA HIS A 46 -8.30 -16.83 -9.80
C HIS A 46 -8.41 -15.45 -9.15
N TRP A 47 -7.27 -14.83 -8.82
CA TRP A 47 -7.24 -13.46 -8.29
C TRP A 47 -7.88 -12.45 -9.24
N ARG A 48 -7.53 -12.50 -10.54
CA ARG A 48 -8.11 -11.62 -11.56
C ARG A 48 -9.62 -11.83 -11.71
N GLN A 49 -10.06 -13.09 -11.74
CA GLN A 49 -11.47 -13.43 -11.89
C GLN A 49 -12.32 -12.90 -10.73
N VAL A 50 -11.87 -13.10 -9.49
CA VAL A 50 -12.61 -12.66 -8.31
C VAL A 50 -12.62 -11.13 -8.21
N ALA A 51 -11.51 -10.47 -8.54
CA ALA A 51 -11.47 -9.01 -8.57
C ALA A 51 -12.45 -8.43 -9.59
N GLU A 52 -12.59 -9.07 -10.76
CA GLU A 52 -13.62 -8.72 -11.75
C GLU A 52 -15.03 -8.93 -11.19
N CYS A 53 -15.33 -10.10 -10.63
CA CYS A 53 -16.64 -10.38 -10.04
C CYS A 53 -17.02 -9.33 -8.99
N VAL A 54 -16.13 -9.01 -8.06
CA VAL A 54 -16.37 -8.00 -7.01
C VAL A 54 -16.63 -6.62 -7.61
N LEU A 55 -15.91 -6.22 -8.66
CA LEU A 55 -16.16 -4.93 -9.33
C LEU A 55 -17.50 -4.89 -10.05
N CYS A 56 -17.88 -5.96 -10.72
CA CYS A 56 -19.16 -6.11 -11.40
C CYS A 56 -20.32 -6.11 -10.39
N ASP A 57 -20.18 -6.82 -9.27
CA ASP A 57 -21.18 -6.88 -8.20
C ASP A 57 -21.34 -5.50 -7.54
N ASN A 58 -20.24 -4.82 -7.21
CA ASN A 58 -20.29 -3.47 -6.65
C ASN A 58 -20.93 -2.45 -7.62
N ALA A 59 -20.71 -2.61 -8.92
CA ALA A 59 -21.31 -1.77 -9.94
C ALA A 59 -22.82 -2.00 -10.10
N ALA A 60 -23.25 -3.27 -9.99
CA ALA A 60 -24.66 -3.65 -10.00
C ALA A 60 -25.39 -3.18 -8.73
N GLN A 61 -24.70 -3.17 -7.59
CA GLN A 61 -25.23 -2.77 -6.27
C GLN A 61 -25.07 -1.27 -5.96
N ALA A 62 -24.56 -0.46 -6.89
CA ALA A 62 -24.43 0.99 -6.70
C ALA A 62 -25.81 1.66 -6.54
N THR A 63 -26.28 1.73 -5.29
CA THR A 63 -27.65 2.11 -4.92
C THR A 63 -27.72 3.45 -4.18
N GLU A 64 -26.59 4.13 -3.93
CA GLU A 64 -26.58 5.42 -3.23
C GLU A 64 -26.88 6.61 -4.16
N PRO A 65 -27.98 7.36 -3.90
CA PRO A 65 -28.29 8.56 -4.65
C PRO A 65 -27.21 9.61 -4.44
N ARG A 66 -26.73 10.23 -5.52
CA ARG A 66 -25.73 11.30 -5.44
C ARG A 66 -26.42 12.64 -5.31
N ILE A 67 -26.09 13.39 -4.27
CA ILE A 67 -26.49 14.80 -4.15
C ILE A 67 -25.52 15.62 -5.00
N THR A 68 -26.01 16.20 -6.09
CA THR A 68 -25.30 17.16 -6.93
C THR A 68 -25.90 18.55 -6.74
N PRO A 69 -25.24 19.65 -7.17
CA PRO A 69 -25.82 20.98 -7.15
C PRO A 69 -27.17 21.09 -7.88
N ASP A 70 -27.43 20.16 -8.81
CA ASP A 70 -28.67 20.06 -9.61
C ASP A 70 -29.75 19.15 -8.99
N GLY A 71 -29.52 18.57 -7.78
CA GLY A 71 -30.49 17.78 -7.04
C GLY A 71 -30.03 16.36 -6.67
N VAL A 72 -30.98 15.50 -6.30
CA VAL A 72 -30.72 14.08 -6.02
C VAL A 72 -30.69 13.32 -7.34
N THR A 73 -29.51 12.90 -7.77
CA THR A 73 -29.36 11.99 -8.91
C THR A 73 -29.67 10.57 -8.43
N PRO A 74 -30.70 9.89 -8.96
CA PRO A 74 -31.01 8.53 -8.56
C PRO A 74 -29.82 7.62 -8.84
N ALA A 75 -29.51 6.75 -7.89
CA ALA A 75 -28.49 5.75 -8.07
C ALA A 75 -28.91 4.82 -9.21
N ARG A 76 -28.11 4.79 -10.28
CA ARG A 76 -28.32 3.85 -11.37
C ARG A 76 -27.18 2.82 -11.33
N PRO A 77 -27.50 1.52 -11.35
CA PRO A 77 -26.51 0.48 -11.58
C PRO A 77 -25.70 0.79 -12.84
N ARG A 78 -24.38 0.70 -12.75
CA ARG A 78 -23.51 0.89 -13.92
C ARG A 78 -23.62 -0.36 -14.81
N SER A 79 -23.72 -0.14 -16.11
CA SER A 79 -23.70 -1.21 -17.12
C SER A 79 -22.34 -1.89 -17.19
N THR A 80 -22.30 -3.12 -17.70
CA THR A 80 -21.05 -3.88 -17.89
C THR A 80 -20.01 -3.10 -18.70
N ALA A 81 -20.44 -2.39 -19.76
CA ALA A 81 -19.57 -1.57 -20.60
C ALA A 81 -18.91 -0.40 -19.82
N GLU A 82 -19.58 0.15 -18.81
CA GLU A 82 -19.03 1.22 -17.96
C GLU A 82 -18.01 0.69 -16.92
N VAL A 83 -18.04 -0.61 -16.64
CA VAL A 83 -17.18 -1.28 -15.64
C VAL A 83 -15.96 -1.92 -16.30
N GLU A 84 -16.07 -2.31 -17.57
CA GLU A 84 -15.02 -2.98 -18.33
C GLU A 84 -13.65 -2.26 -18.29
N PRO A 85 -13.53 -0.93 -18.46
CA PRO A 85 -12.23 -0.25 -18.35
C PRO A 85 -11.63 -0.33 -16.94
N GLN A 86 -12.47 -0.28 -15.91
CA GLN A 86 -12.05 -0.39 -14.51
C GLN A 86 -11.54 -1.80 -14.22
N VAL A 87 -12.27 -2.83 -14.67
CA VAL A 87 -11.86 -4.24 -14.57
C VAL A 87 -10.53 -4.46 -15.28
N ALA A 88 -10.40 -4.00 -16.53
CA ALA A 88 -9.16 -4.13 -17.29
C ALA A 88 -7.99 -3.44 -16.58
N GLY A 89 -8.22 -2.27 -15.97
CA GLY A 89 -7.23 -1.56 -15.16
C GLY A 89 -6.76 -2.38 -13.95
N VAL A 90 -7.69 -2.94 -13.18
CA VAL A 90 -7.37 -3.79 -12.02
C VAL A 90 -6.66 -5.07 -12.43
N GLN A 91 -7.09 -5.74 -13.51
CA GLN A 91 -6.43 -6.97 -13.99
C GLN A 91 -4.97 -6.72 -14.44
N ARG A 92 -4.71 -5.56 -15.06
CA ARG A 92 -3.33 -5.13 -15.39
C ARG A 92 -2.52 -4.88 -14.13
N LEU A 93 -3.07 -4.15 -13.16
CA LEU A 93 -2.44 -3.89 -11.87
C LEU A 93 -2.10 -5.19 -11.12
N ILE A 94 -3.02 -6.15 -11.08
CA ILE A 94 -2.80 -7.48 -10.49
C ILE A 94 -1.60 -8.18 -11.14
N GLY A 95 -1.52 -8.13 -12.48
CA GLY A 95 -0.35 -8.65 -13.21
C GLY A 95 0.95 -7.94 -12.82
N ARG A 96 0.87 -6.63 -12.62
CA ARG A 96 1.99 -5.78 -12.19
C ARG A 96 2.51 -6.19 -10.82
N ILE A 97 1.61 -6.30 -9.85
CA ILE A 97 1.94 -6.74 -8.49
C ILE A 97 2.57 -8.14 -8.52
N ALA A 98 2.01 -9.07 -9.29
CA ALA A 98 2.54 -10.42 -9.39
C ALA A 98 3.98 -10.47 -9.94
N ARG A 99 4.33 -9.61 -10.92
CA ARG A 99 5.70 -9.51 -11.44
C ARG A 99 6.67 -8.90 -10.43
N TYR A 100 6.27 -7.86 -9.69
CA TYR A 100 7.08 -7.34 -8.59
C TYR A 100 7.32 -8.39 -7.52
N GLU A 101 6.30 -9.11 -7.08
CA GLU A 101 6.47 -10.17 -6.09
C GLU A 101 7.34 -11.32 -6.59
N ALA A 102 7.22 -11.69 -7.87
CA ALA A 102 8.10 -12.69 -8.48
C ALA A 102 9.57 -12.24 -8.42
N ARG A 103 9.84 -10.97 -8.72
CA ARG A 103 11.17 -10.38 -8.57
C ARG A 103 11.63 -10.36 -7.12
N PHE A 104 10.76 -9.96 -6.19
CA PHE A 104 11.08 -9.93 -4.76
C PHE A 104 11.46 -11.31 -4.23
N ARG A 105 10.78 -12.38 -4.68
CA ARG A 105 11.16 -13.76 -4.33
C ARG A 105 12.53 -14.13 -4.92
N ALA A 106 12.74 -13.85 -6.21
CA ALA A 106 14.01 -14.11 -6.87
C ALA A 106 15.21 -13.43 -6.19
N ASP A 107 14.99 -12.23 -5.63
CA ASP A 107 16.03 -11.44 -4.95
C ASP A 107 16.12 -11.65 -3.43
N GLY A 108 15.28 -12.54 -2.87
CA GLY A 108 15.26 -12.90 -1.45
C GLY A 108 14.57 -11.88 -0.52
N LEU A 109 13.84 -10.92 -1.08
CA LEU A 109 13.08 -9.89 -0.34
C LEU A 109 11.75 -10.45 0.20
N LEU A 110 11.20 -11.47 -0.46
CA LEU A 110 9.95 -12.12 -0.10
C LEU A 110 10.15 -13.66 -0.10
N ALA A 111 9.58 -14.36 0.86
CA ALA A 111 9.63 -15.83 0.89
C ALA A 111 8.79 -16.45 -0.24
N ASP A 112 9.13 -17.67 -0.68
CA ASP A 112 8.53 -18.32 -1.85
C ASP A 112 7.00 -18.41 -1.81
N ASN A 113 6.43 -18.70 -0.64
CA ASN A 113 4.98 -18.81 -0.42
C ASN A 113 4.33 -17.53 0.15
N ALA A 114 5.11 -16.46 0.34
CA ALA A 114 4.61 -15.20 0.87
C ALA A 114 4.12 -14.29 -0.26
N PHE A 115 3.23 -13.35 0.11
CA PHE A 115 2.74 -12.29 -0.76
C PHE A 115 2.53 -11.02 0.07
N VAL A 116 2.53 -9.86 -0.58
CA VAL A 116 2.30 -8.59 0.09
C VAL A 116 0.81 -8.43 0.38
N ARG A 117 0.44 -8.19 1.63
CA ARG A 117 -0.97 -8.17 2.08
C ARG A 117 -1.63 -6.79 2.03
N SER A 118 -0.81 -5.75 2.00
CA SER A 118 -1.15 -4.32 1.94
C SER A 118 0.12 -3.55 1.58
N VAL A 119 -0.01 -2.36 0.99
CA VAL A 119 1.09 -1.41 0.73
C VAL A 119 0.95 -0.12 1.54
N GLU A 120 0.10 -0.09 2.56
CA GLU A 120 -0.02 1.04 3.51
C GLU A 120 1.32 1.41 4.20
N ALA A 121 2.27 0.47 4.29
CA ALA A 121 3.62 0.73 4.77
C ALA A 121 4.29 1.88 4.00
N TRP A 122 3.96 2.05 2.72
CA TRP A 122 4.41 3.18 1.91
C TRP A 122 4.01 4.54 2.51
N ASP A 123 2.80 4.64 3.05
CA ASP A 123 2.33 5.84 3.73
C ASP A 123 3.00 5.97 5.09
N TYR A 124 3.10 4.91 5.88
CA TYR A 124 3.72 4.96 7.21
C TYR A 124 5.21 5.31 7.17
N GLY A 125 5.96 4.75 6.21
CA GLY A 125 7.36 5.13 6.01
C GLY A 125 7.50 6.58 5.57
N ARG A 126 6.62 7.07 4.68
CA ARG A 126 6.57 8.49 4.33
C ARG A 126 6.12 9.37 5.50
N ALA A 127 5.26 8.89 6.39
CA ALA A 127 4.83 9.61 7.60
C ALA A 127 6.02 9.86 8.54
N SER A 128 6.90 8.86 8.69
CA SER A 128 8.14 9.01 9.47
C SER A 128 9.09 10.04 8.84
N ALA A 129 9.27 10.00 7.52
CA ALA A 129 10.08 11.00 6.80
C ALA A 129 9.46 12.40 6.87
N MET A 130 8.14 12.50 6.72
CA MET A 130 7.39 13.76 6.76
C MET A 130 7.49 14.45 8.13
N ALA A 131 7.50 13.68 9.23
CA ALA A 131 7.75 14.21 10.56
C ALA A 131 9.14 14.87 10.67
N ARG A 132 10.18 14.19 10.16
CA ARG A 132 11.56 14.71 10.15
C ARG A 132 11.67 15.98 9.29
N PHE A 133 11.10 15.96 8.09
CA PHE A 133 11.12 17.12 7.20
C PHE A 133 10.34 18.30 7.76
N GLY A 134 9.19 18.04 8.37
CA GLY A 134 8.38 19.06 9.03
C GLY A 134 9.15 19.78 10.14
N LEU A 135 9.93 19.05 10.94
CA LEU A 135 10.76 19.63 11.98
C LEU A 135 11.88 20.49 11.37
N SER A 136 12.62 19.97 10.39
CA SER A 136 13.71 20.70 9.72
C SER A 136 13.23 21.97 9.03
N ALA A 137 12.01 21.95 8.47
CA ALA A 137 11.38 23.09 7.83
C ALA A 137 10.64 24.03 8.81
N ARG A 138 10.68 23.75 10.13
CA ARG A 138 10.01 24.54 11.20
C ARG A 138 8.48 24.57 11.08
N TYR A 139 7.88 23.57 10.43
CA TYR A 139 6.43 23.43 10.35
C TYR A 139 5.83 22.80 11.61
N CYS A 140 6.61 22.04 12.37
CA CYS A 140 6.18 21.43 13.64
C CYS A 140 7.22 21.61 14.74
N THR A 141 6.81 21.38 15.98
CA THR A 141 7.70 21.29 17.14
C THR A 141 8.38 19.92 17.20
N LEU A 142 9.45 19.81 17.99
CA LEU A 142 10.11 18.52 18.23
C LEU A 142 9.12 17.48 18.79
N GLN A 143 8.30 17.88 19.76
CA GLN A 143 7.30 17.00 20.38
C GLN A 143 6.30 16.46 19.36
N GLU A 144 5.80 17.30 18.44
CA GLU A 144 4.88 16.88 17.38
C GLU A 144 5.55 15.91 16.40
N ALA A 145 6.82 16.16 16.04
CA ALA A 145 7.58 15.24 15.19
C ALA A 145 7.80 13.88 15.85
N GLU A 146 8.18 13.85 17.13
CA GLU A 146 8.34 12.62 17.91
C GLU A 146 7.03 11.84 18.00
N GLN A 147 5.93 12.52 18.33
CA GLN A 147 4.59 11.91 18.37
C GLN A 147 4.19 11.30 17.03
N ALA A 148 4.48 11.99 15.93
CA ALA A 148 4.21 11.51 14.57
C ALA A 148 5.04 10.27 14.21
N VAL A 149 6.33 10.24 14.54
CA VAL A 149 7.18 9.05 14.33
C VAL A 149 6.68 7.86 15.15
N VAL A 150 6.32 8.07 16.42
CA VAL A 150 5.77 7.00 17.27
C VAL A 150 4.42 6.52 16.74
N ALA A 151 3.57 7.42 16.23
CA ALA A 151 2.29 7.06 15.62
C ALA A 151 2.50 6.20 14.36
N ALA A 152 3.44 6.57 13.48
CA ALA A 152 3.78 5.77 12.30
C ALA A 152 4.29 4.37 12.68
N GLY A 153 5.11 4.28 13.73
CA GLY A 153 5.57 3.00 14.27
C GLY A 153 4.44 2.13 14.85
N ARG A 154 3.45 2.75 15.52
CA ARG A 154 2.24 2.04 15.99
C ARG A 154 1.39 1.53 14.83
N ALA A 155 1.10 2.37 13.83
CA ALA A 155 0.33 1.97 12.65
C ALA A 155 1.02 0.83 11.88
N SER A 156 2.36 0.89 11.76
CA SER A 156 3.15 -0.18 11.16
C SER A 156 3.01 -1.50 11.93
N ARG A 157 3.15 -1.49 13.26
CA ARG A 157 3.01 -2.70 14.09
C ARG A 157 1.60 -3.31 14.08
N GLN A 158 0.57 -2.49 13.90
CA GLN A 158 -0.81 -2.98 13.82
C GLN A 158 -1.09 -3.72 12.51
N ASN A 159 -0.45 -3.32 11.41
CA ASN A 159 -0.74 -3.85 10.08
C ASN A 159 0.26 -4.91 9.58
N TYR A 160 1.48 -4.94 10.11
CA TYR A 160 2.54 -5.86 9.69
C TYR A 160 3.07 -6.70 10.87
N ARG A 161 3.64 -7.87 10.58
CA ARG A 161 4.05 -8.86 11.60
C ARG A 161 5.57 -8.97 11.79
N SER A 162 6.35 -8.34 10.92
CA SER A 162 7.81 -8.36 10.98
C SER A 162 8.40 -7.19 10.21
N TRP A 163 9.67 -6.90 10.47
CA TRP A 163 10.45 -5.94 9.70
C TRP A 163 10.50 -6.28 8.21
N GLN A 164 10.67 -7.57 7.88
CA GLN A 164 10.70 -8.08 6.50
C GLN A 164 9.37 -7.82 5.78
N GLU A 165 8.26 -8.09 6.45
CA GLU A 165 6.94 -7.86 5.89
C GLU A 165 6.66 -6.37 5.64
N PHE A 166 6.98 -5.53 6.62
CA PHE A 166 6.88 -4.08 6.48
C PHE A 166 7.74 -3.56 5.31
N SER A 167 8.97 -4.07 5.20
CA SER A 167 9.89 -3.72 4.12
C SER A 167 9.33 -4.09 2.75
N ALA A 168 8.85 -5.33 2.58
CA ALA A 168 8.28 -5.77 1.32
C ALA A 168 7.08 -4.92 0.89
N ALA A 169 6.20 -4.59 1.85
CA ALA A 169 5.06 -3.72 1.61
C ALA A 169 5.46 -2.29 1.22
N TYR A 170 6.42 -1.70 1.93
CA TYR A 170 6.93 -0.36 1.62
C TYR A 170 7.53 -0.31 0.21
N ILE A 171 8.34 -1.31 -0.15
CA ILE A 171 9.04 -1.36 -1.42
C ILE A 171 8.04 -1.57 -2.57
N LEU A 172 7.06 -2.47 -2.40
CA LEU A 172 6.00 -2.64 -3.41
C LEU A 172 5.23 -1.33 -3.62
N GLY A 173 4.82 -0.64 -2.55
CA GLY A 173 4.12 0.65 -2.66
C GLY A 173 4.96 1.71 -3.37
N ARG A 174 6.27 1.81 -3.06
CA ARG A 174 7.21 2.70 -3.78
C ARG A 174 7.29 2.36 -5.26
N CYS A 175 7.46 1.08 -5.60
CA CYS A 175 7.62 0.64 -6.99
C CYS A 175 6.33 0.86 -7.80
N LEU A 176 5.16 0.57 -7.23
CA LEU A 176 3.88 0.87 -7.87
C LEU A 176 3.68 2.36 -8.14
N HIS A 177 4.32 3.22 -7.35
CA HIS A 177 4.25 4.67 -7.48
C HIS A 177 5.24 5.24 -8.50
N PHE A 178 6.46 4.69 -8.60
CA PHE A 178 7.55 5.33 -9.37
C PHE A 178 8.28 4.44 -10.38
N ASP A 179 8.30 3.12 -10.20
CA ASP A 179 9.26 2.26 -10.92
C ASP A 179 8.77 1.78 -12.28
N GLU A 180 7.46 1.79 -12.54
CA GLU A 180 6.87 1.37 -13.83
C GLU A 180 7.32 -0.02 -14.35
N GLU A 181 7.80 -0.90 -13.45
CA GLU A 181 8.35 -2.24 -13.74
C GLU A 181 9.70 -2.23 -14.45
N GLU A 182 10.44 -1.12 -14.37
CA GLU A 182 11.81 -1.04 -14.87
C GLU A 182 12.78 -1.83 -13.99
N PHE A 183 12.45 -2.03 -12.70
CA PHE A 183 13.35 -2.60 -11.70
C PHE A 183 14.69 -1.87 -11.60
N GLY A 184 14.66 -0.55 -11.82
CA GLY A 184 15.84 0.32 -11.79
C GLY A 184 16.17 0.78 -10.38
N SER A 185 16.74 1.98 -10.25
CA SER A 185 17.16 2.54 -8.95
C SER A 185 16.03 2.64 -7.91
N TRP A 186 14.78 2.84 -8.36
CA TRP A 186 13.61 2.83 -7.47
C TRP A 186 13.41 1.48 -6.76
N TYR A 187 13.85 0.38 -7.38
CA TYR A 187 13.85 -0.96 -6.79
C TYR A 187 15.20 -1.31 -6.15
N GLU A 188 16.31 -1.18 -6.90
CA GLU A 188 17.64 -1.64 -6.49
C GLU A 188 18.15 -0.97 -5.20
N ASP A 189 17.89 0.33 -5.02
CA ASP A 189 18.27 1.06 -3.81
C ASP A 189 17.56 0.48 -2.58
N MET A 190 16.28 0.11 -2.73
CA MET A 190 15.50 -0.43 -1.63
C MET A 190 15.80 -1.89 -1.37
N LEU A 191 16.10 -2.67 -2.40
CA LEU A 191 16.61 -4.02 -2.23
C LEU A 191 17.92 -4.02 -1.44
N THR A 192 18.81 -3.07 -1.74
CA THR A 192 20.06 -2.87 -0.99
C THR A 192 19.76 -2.50 0.47
N ALA A 193 18.89 -1.52 0.71
CA ALA A 193 18.50 -1.12 2.07
C ALA A 193 17.86 -2.28 2.85
N HIS A 194 16.96 -3.04 2.21
CA HIS A 194 16.34 -4.23 2.80
C HIS A 194 17.39 -5.25 3.24
N ARG A 195 18.35 -5.58 2.38
CA ARG A 195 19.42 -6.53 2.68
C ARG A 195 20.27 -6.06 3.85
N VAL A 196 20.71 -4.81 3.83
CA VAL A 196 21.51 -4.25 4.94
C VAL A 196 20.74 -4.34 6.25
N LEU A 197 19.50 -3.87 6.28
CA LEU A 197 18.71 -3.83 7.50
C LEU A 197 18.37 -5.23 8.04
N THR A 198 18.15 -6.21 7.16
CA THR A 198 17.78 -7.58 7.56
C THR A 198 18.95 -8.52 7.84
N THR A 199 20.19 -8.14 7.50
CA THR A 199 21.36 -9.01 7.64
C THR A 199 22.46 -8.47 8.56
N ASP A 200 22.53 -7.16 8.79
CA ASP A 200 23.54 -6.58 9.70
C ASP A 200 23.23 -6.95 11.17
N PRO A 201 24.08 -7.74 11.86
CA PRO A 201 23.86 -8.13 13.24
C PRO A 201 23.82 -6.97 14.24
N ALA A 202 24.46 -5.84 13.91
CA ALA A 202 24.40 -4.62 14.71
C ALA A 202 23.22 -3.71 14.31
N GLY A 203 22.51 -4.07 13.23
CA GLY A 203 21.42 -3.30 12.66
C GLY A 203 20.16 -3.27 13.55
N PRO A 204 19.34 -2.22 13.44
CA PRO A 204 18.17 -2.05 14.29
C PRO A 204 17.13 -3.15 14.08
N TRP A 205 17.02 -3.77 12.91
CA TRP A 205 15.99 -4.80 12.68
C TRP A 205 16.38 -6.18 13.22
N LEU A 206 17.65 -6.41 13.54
CA LEU A 206 18.11 -7.63 14.23
C LEU A 206 18.30 -7.41 15.75
N THR A 207 18.34 -6.16 16.21
CA THR A 207 18.55 -5.81 17.63
C THR A 207 17.31 -5.26 18.33
N ILE A 208 16.35 -4.69 17.58
CA ILE A 208 15.07 -4.22 18.10
C ILE A 208 13.98 -5.18 17.60
N PRO A 209 13.30 -5.90 18.51
CA PRO A 209 12.28 -6.84 18.09
C PRO A 209 11.06 -6.08 17.56
N TRP A 210 10.26 -6.74 16.72
CA TRP A 210 9.09 -6.13 16.11
C TRP A 210 7.95 -5.86 17.12
N ASN A 211 7.86 -6.65 18.20
CA ASN A 211 6.77 -6.61 19.19
C ASN A 211 6.92 -5.47 20.21
#